data_AF-A0A378MX03-F1
#
_entry.id   AF-A0A378MX03-F1
#
_cell.length_a   1.000
_cell.length_b   1.000
_cell.length_c   1.000
_cell.angle_alpha   90.00
_cell.angle_beta   90.00
_cell.angle_gamma   90.00
#
_symmetry.space_group_name_H-M   'P 1'
#
loop_
_entity.id
_entity.type
_entity.pdbx_description
1 polymer ?
#
loop_
_entity_poly.entity_id
_entity_poly.type
_entity_poly.pdbx_seq_one_letter_code
_entity_poly.pdbx_strand_id
1 'polypeptide(L)'
;MLDNNAEGSMVFEPGYVKAEVGDTVTFIPSHKGHWVESRSIPEGAEKFLSKEDEEFTITLTHEGVYVYYCPPHRTMNMAGIIQVGQALNLEATQKEVEKIEKRTKENKGRLFEYLEQVK
;
A
#
# COMPACT_ATOMS: atom_id res chain seq x y z
N MET A 1 -6.86 6.23 -6.00
CA MET A 1 -6.91 6.77 -4.61
C MET A 1 -8.22 7.50 -4.45
N LEU A 2 -9.05 7.06 -3.51
CA LEU A 2 -10.45 7.44 -3.42
C LEU A 2 -10.82 7.86 -1.99
N ASP A 3 -11.74 8.81 -1.87
CA ASP A 3 -12.34 9.18 -0.59
C ASP A 3 -13.26 8.07 -0.06
N ASN A 4 -13.88 7.30 -0.96
CA ASN A 4 -14.73 6.18 -0.61
C ASN A 4 -14.87 5.18 -1.77
N ASN A 5 -15.05 3.91 -1.42
CA ASN A 5 -15.52 2.85 -2.31
C ASN A 5 -16.38 1.84 -1.52
N ALA A 6 -16.63 0.64 -2.07
CA ALA A 6 -17.39 -0.41 -1.39
C ALA A 6 -16.75 -0.94 -0.10
N GLU A 7 -15.44 -0.76 0.08
CA GLU A 7 -14.67 -1.18 1.27
C GLU A 7 -14.66 -0.10 2.37
N GLY A 8 -15.23 1.07 2.12
CA GLY A 8 -15.38 2.18 3.07
C GLY A 8 -14.64 3.45 2.64
N SER A 9 -14.31 4.30 3.62
CA SER A 9 -13.60 5.57 3.39
C SER A 9 -12.10 5.37 3.14
N MET A 10 -11.48 6.36 2.49
CA MET A 10 -10.04 6.55 2.31
C MET A 10 -9.31 5.28 1.88
N VAL A 11 -9.29 5.02 0.58
CA VAL A 11 -9.00 3.69 0.04
C VAL A 11 -8.14 3.76 -1.23
N PHE A 12 -7.18 2.84 -1.32
CA PHE A 12 -6.54 2.49 -2.58
C PHE A 12 -7.36 1.38 -3.23
N GLU A 13 -7.73 1.56 -4.50
CA GLU A 13 -8.50 0.56 -5.24
C GLU A 13 -7.73 0.17 -6.52
N PRO A 14 -7.37 -1.13 -6.69
CA PRO A 14 -7.49 -2.18 -5.68
C PRO A 14 -6.53 -1.97 -4.49
N GLY A 15 -6.87 -2.49 -3.31
CA GLY A 15 -6.04 -2.38 -2.10
C GLY A 15 -4.91 -3.41 -2.00
N TYR A 16 -5.02 -4.53 -2.74
CA TYR A 16 -3.96 -5.51 -2.98
C TYR A 16 -3.68 -5.62 -4.49
N VAL A 17 -2.40 -5.64 -4.83
CA VAL A 17 -1.93 -5.84 -6.21
C VAL A 17 -0.91 -6.97 -6.23
N LYS A 18 -1.06 -7.91 -7.16
CA LYS A 18 -0.02 -8.87 -7.51
C LYS A 18 0.63 -8.45 -8.83
N ALA A 19 1.95 -8.44 -8.86
CA ALA A 19 2.79 -8.00 -9.97
C ALA A 19 4.04 -8.86 -10.09
N GLU A 20 4.80 -8.67 -11.16
CA GLU A 20 6.10 -9.29 -11.40
C GLU A 20 7.22 -8.24 -11.45
N VAL A 21 8.47 -8.68 -11.34
CA VAL A 21 9.63 -7.78 -11.46
C VAL A 21 9.66 -7.15 -12.86
N GLY A 22 9.78 -5.83 -12.91
CA GLY A 22 9.77 -5.02 -14.12
C GLY A 22 8.42 -4.35 -14.41
N ASP A 23 7.34 -4.80 -13.76
CA ASP A 23 6.04 -4.15 -13.86
C ASP A 23 6.07 -2.73 -13.27
N THR A 24 5.10 -1.92 -13.69
CA THR A 24 4.88 -0.58 -13.14
C THR A 24 3.54 -0.49 -12.44
N VAL A 25 3.48 0.23 -11.33
CA VAL A 25 2.24 0.60 -10.66
C VAL A 25 2.09 2.11 -10.70
N THR A 26 0.94 2.58 -11.19
CA THR A 26 0.57 4.00 -11.24
C THR A 26 -0.49 4.30 -10.18
N PHE A 27 -0.16 5.18 -9.25
CA PHE A 27 -1.08 5.73 -8.27
C PHE A 27 -1.78 6.95 -8.86
N ILE A 28 -3.11 6.85 -8.99
CA ILE A 28 -3.94 7.91 -9.56
C ILE A 28 -4.77 8.57 -8.45
N PRO A 29 -4.62 9.89 -8.19
CA PRO A 29 -5.46 10.65 -7.27
C PRO A 29 -6.82 10.96 -7.90
N SER A 30 -7.73 9.98 -7.87
CA SER A 30 -9.09 10.15 -8.42
C SER A 30 -9.95 11.13 -7.59
N HIS A 31 -9.60 11.31 -6.32
CA HIS A 31 -10.06 12.42 -5.48
C HIS A 31 -8.85 13.23 -5.00
N LYS A 32 -9.09 14.43 -4.44
CA LYS A 32 -8.03 15.32 -3.94
C LYS A 32 -7.59 14.99 -2.52
N GLY A 33 -6.42 15.46 -2.12
CA GLY A 33 -5.84 15.28 -0.80
C GLY A 33 -5.11 13.95 -0.63
N HIS A 34 -4.70 13.31 -1.74
CA HIS A 34 -4.09 11.98 -1.71
C HIS A 34 -2.69 11.96 -2.27
N TRP A 35 -1.81 11.22 -1.60
CA TRP A 35 -0.49 10.83 -2.07
C TRP A 35 -0.11 9.49 -1.45
N VAL A 36 0.99 8.90 -1.92
CA VAL A 36 1.43 7.59 -1.45
C VAL A 36 2.83 7.66 -0.86
N GLU A 37 3.05 6.97 0.26
CA GLU A 37 4.35 6.78 0.89
C GLU A 37 4.59 5.29 1.18
N SER A 38 5.76 4.79 0.80
CA SER A 38 6.21 3.43 1.13
C SER A 38 6.55 3.29 2.62
N ARG A 39 6.25 2.12 3.21
CA ARG A 39 6.45 1.88 4.64
C ARG A 39 7.29 0.66 4.97
N SER A 40 6.92 -0.50 4.43
CA SER A 40 7.72 -1.73 4.44
C SER A 40 7.95 -2.14 3.00
N ILE A 41 9.20 -2.38 2.61
CA ILE A 41 9.57 -2.74 1.25
C ILE A 41 10.63 -3.85 1.29
N PRO A 42 10.88 -4.55 0.16
CA PRO A 42 11.98 -5.50 0.07
C PRO A 42 13.33 -4.85 0.32
N GLU A 43 14.30 -5.63 0.79
CA GLU A 43 15.67 -5.16 0.94
C GLU A 43 16.24 -4.73 -0.42
N GLY A 44 16.94 -3.59 -0.45
CA GLY A 44 17.50 -3.01 -1.69
C GLY A 44 16.51 -2.21 -2.54
N ALA A 45 15.19 -2.34 -2.32
CA ALA A 45 14.21 -1.52 -3.01
C ALA A 45 14.26 -0.06 -2.56
N GLU A 46 14.00 0.86 -3.49
CA GLU A 46 13.93 2.29 -3.18
C GLU A 46 12.62 2.64 -2.49
N LYS A 47 12.71 3.46 -1.43
CA LYS A 47 11.53 4.07 -0.84
C LYS A 47 10.93 5.08 -1.80
N PHE A 48 9.61 5.17 -1.78
CA PHE A 48 8.87 6.14 -2.60
C PHE A 48 7.94 7.00 -1.76
N LEU A 49 7.80 8.24 -2.21
CA LEU A 49 6.87 9.25 -1.73
C LEU A 49 6.42 10.08 -2.92
N SER A 50 5.13 10.05 -3.25
CA SER A 50 4.59 10.94 -4.28
C SER A 50 4.31 12.33 -3.72
N LYS A 51 4.12 13.30 -4.62
CA LYS A 51 3.49 14.57 -4.26
C LYS A 51 1.98 14.40 -4.12
N GLU A 52 1.38 15.31 -3.37
CA GLU A 52 -0.08 15.44 -3.24
C GLU A 52 -0.72 15.76 -4.59
N ASP A 53 -1.81 15.05 -4.90
CA ASP A 53 -2.66 15.25 -6.08
C ASP A 53 -1.94 15.14 -7.44
N GLU A 54 -0.75 14.52 -7.48
CA GLU A 54 -0.04 14.19 -8.71
C GLU A 54 -0.10 12.67 -8.97
N GLU A 55 -0.28 12.28 -10.24
CA GLU A 55 -0.06 10.89 -10.65
C GLU A 55 1.39 10.49 -10.40
N PHE A 56 1.58 9.27 -9.90
CA PHE A 56 2.89 8.78 -9.53
C PHE A 56 3.07 7.33 -9.96
N THR A 57 4.12 7.05 -10.72
CA THR A 57 4.42 5.70 -11.20
C THR A 57 5.73 5.21 -10.60
N ILE A 58 5.71 3.97 -10.09
CA ILE A 58 6.91 3.25 -9.67
C ILE A 58 7.18 2.07 -10.59
N THR A 59 8.44 1.73 -10.79
CA THR A 59 8.85 0.46 -11.39
C THR A 59 9.22 -0.51 -10.27
N LEU A 60 8.69 -1.72 -10.33
CA LEU A 60 8.87 -2.75 -9.31
C LEU A 60 10.11 -3.58 -9.64
N THR A 61 11.21 -3.29 -8.96
CA THR A 61 12.53 -3.85 -9.31
C THR A 61 12.98 -5.02 -8.44
N HIS A 62 12.31 -5.28 -7.32
CA HIS A 62 12.70 -6.31 -6.36
C HIS A 62 11.49 -7.19 -6.01
N GLU A 63 11.72 -8.49 -5.89
CA GLU A 63 10.71 -9.41 -5.35
C GLU A 63 10.45 -9.13 -3.88
N GLY A 64 9.21 -9.38 -3.45
CA GLY A 64 8.75 -9.23 -2.08
C GLY A 64 7.46 -8.41 -2.00
N VAL A 65 7.15 -8.00 -0.79
CA VAL A 65 5.93 -7.30 -0.45
C VAL A 65 6.23 -5.85 -0.08
N TYR A 66 5.50 -4.94 -0.71
CA TYR A 66 5.53 -3.51 -0.47
C TYR A 66 4.24 -3.11 0.24
N VAL A 67 4.37 -2.57 1.44
CA VAL A 67 3.28 -1.94 2.20
C VAL A 67 3.44 -0.44 2.09
N TYR A 68 2.36 0.26 1.74
CA TYR A 68 2.33 1.71 1.58
C TYR A 68 1.05 2.29 2.19
N TYR A 69 1.04 3.60 2.41
CA TYR A 69 -0.13 4.30 2.93
C TYR A 69 -0.25 5.71 2.37
N CYS A 70 -1.42 6.31 2.53
CA CYS A 70 -1.67 7.72 2.28
C CYS A 70 -1.43 8.51 3.58
N PRO A 71 -0.42 9.39 3.65
CA PRO A 71 -0.02 10.02 4.91
C PRO A 71 -1.08 10.81 5.69
N PRO A 72 -1.94 11.65 5.07
CA PRO A 72 -2.98 12.36 5.82
C PRO A 72 -4.06 11.40 6.35
N HIS A 73 -4.23 10.24 5.70
CA HIS A 73 -5.31 9.27 5.98
C HIS A 73 -4.81 8.00 6.70
N ARG A 74 -3.59 8.02 7.25
CA ARG A 74 -2.99 6.85 7.93
C ARG A 74 -3.84 6.31 9.08
N THR A 75 -4.55 7.17 9.82
CA THR A 75 -5.42 6.73 10.93
C THR A 75 -6.75 6.16 10.45
N MET A 76 -7.08 6.34 9.17
CA MET A 76 -8.30 5.84 8.55
C MET A 76 -8.07 4.55 7.73
N ASN A 77 -6.89 3.95 7.89
CA ASN A 77 -6.47 2.73 7.19
C ASN A 77 -6.46 2.85 5.65
N MET A 78 -6.06 4.01 5.15
CA MET A 78 -5.73 4.17 3.73
C MET A 78 -4.33 3.62 3.48
N ALA A 79 -4.24 2.29 3.46
CA ALA A 79 -3.01 1.54 3.22
C ALA A 79 -3.28 0.45 2.18
N GLY A 80 -2.23 -0.01 1.52
CA GLY A 80 -2.31 -1.05 0.50
C GLY A 80 -1.06 -1.91 0.45
N ILE A 81 -1.17 -3.00 -0.30
CA ILE A 81 -0.13 -4.02 -0.46
C ILE A 81 0.12 -4.28 -1.94
N ILE A 82 1.39 -4.30 -2.34
CA ILE A 82 1.82 -4.86 -3.62
C ILE A 82 2.71 -6.06 -3.33
N GLN A 83 2.37 -7.23 -3.87
CA GLN A 83 3.26 -8.38 -3.93
C GLN A 83 3.92 -8.44 -5.31
N VAL A 84 5.25 -8.49 -5.34
CA VAL A 84 6.06 -8.64 -6.55
C VAL A 84 6.71 -10.02 -6.51
N GLY A 85 6.35 -10.91 -7.43
CA GLY A 85 6.86 -12.28 -7.43
C GLY A 85 6.66 -12.98 -6.07
N GLN A 86 7.75 -13.51 -5.50
CA GLN A 86 7.73 -14.19 -4.19
C GLN A 86 7.70 -13.22 -3.00
N ALA A 87 6.96 -13.55 -1.93
CA ALA A 87 6.87 -12.75 -0.70
C ALA A 87 8.09 -12.91 0.23
N LEU A 88 9.27 -12.47 -0.22
CA LEU A 88 10.56 -12.71 0.46
C LEU A 88 10.72 -12.05 1.84
N ASN A 89 9.92 -11.02 2.15
CA ASN A 89 10.00 -10.21 3.37
C ASN A 89 8.70 -10.29 4.21
N LEU A 90 8.04 -11.46 4.24
CA LEU A 90 6.72 -11.62 4.88
C LEU A 90 6.73 -11.33 6.39
N GLU A 91 7.77 -11.71 7.12
CA GLU A 91 7.86 -11.42 8.57
C GLU A 91 7.90 -9.92 8.85
N ALA A 92 8.71 -9.17 8.09
CA ALA A 92 8.78 -7.71 8.21
C ALA A 92 7.45 -7.05 7.82
N THR A 93 6.82 -7.57 6.77
CA THR A 93 5.50 -7.14 6.28
C THR A 93 4.42 -7.32 7.35
N GLN A 94 4.30 -8.51 7.94
CA GLN A 94 3.34 -8.82 9.01
C GLN A 94 3.52 -7.87 10.20
N LYS A 95 4.77 -7.68 10.65
CA LYS A 95 5.10 -6.76 11.75
C LYS A 95 4.69 -5.32 11.43
N GLU A 96 4.83 -4.87 10.18
CA GLU A 96 4.45 -3.51 9.81
C GLU A 96 2.93 -3.36 9.66
N VAL A 97 2.25 -4.33 9.05
CA VAL A 97 0.78 -4.37 8.97
C VAL A 97 0.16 -4.32 10.37
N GLU A 98 0.67 -5.13 11.31
CA GLU A 98 0.21 -5.08 12.71
C GLU A 98 0.38 -3.69 13.35
N LYS A 99 1.49 -3.00 13.09
CA LYS A 99 1.73 -1.66 13.64
C LYS A 99 0.78 -0.62 13.06
N ILE A 100 0.49 -0.71 11.75
CA ILE A 100 -0.47 0.16 11.08
C ILE A 100 -1.86 -0.08 11.70
N GLU A 101 -2.29 -1.34 11.78
CA GLU A 101 -3.59 -1.74 12.33
C GLU A 101 -3.77 -1.38 13.81
N LYS A 102 -2.70 -1.42 14.61
CA LYS A 102 -2.74 -0.94 16.01
C LYS A 102 -2.97 0.57 16.13
N ARG A 103 -2.70 1.34 15.07
CA ARG A 103 -2.76 2.82 15.07
C ARG A 103 -3.96 3.37 14.30
N THR A 104 -4.65 2.54 13.53
CA THR A 104 -5.87 2.90 12.81
C THR A 104 -7.06 3.01 13.77
N LYS A 105 -7.90 3.99 13.47
CA LYS A 105 -9.13 4.31 14.23
C LYS A 105 -10.37 3.91 13.44
N GLU A 106 -10.30 3.95 12.12
CA GLU A 106 -11.36 3.55 11.18
C GLU A 106 -10.86 2.44 10.27
N ASN A 107 -11.80 1.74 9.62
CA ASN A 107 -11.53 0.68 8.65
C ASN A 107 -10.55 -0.40 9.17
N LYS A 108 -10.62 -0.70 10.48
CA LYS A 108 -9.76 -1.70 11.13
C LYS A 108 -9.95 -3.07 10.50
N GLY A 109 -8.86 -3.78 10.28
CA GLY A 109 -8.87 -5.12 9.69
C GLY A 109 -8.68 -5.13 8.18
N ARG A 110 -8.96 -4.03 7.47
CA ARG A 110 -8.84 -3.96 6.01
C ARG A 110 -7.44 -4.34 5.51
N LEU A 111 -6.38 -3.88 6.17
CA LEU A 111 -5.02 -4.20 5.74
C LEU A 111 -4.65 -5.65 6.06
N PHE A 112 -5.24 -6.26 7.11
CA PHE A 112 -5.13 -7.69 7.35
C PHE A 112 -5.81 -8.49 6.23
N GLU A 113 -7.00 -8.09 5.77
CA GLU A 113 -7.69 -8.73 4.64
C GLU A 113 -6.86 -8.67 3.33
N TYR A 114 -6.13 -7.57 3.11
CA TYR A 114 -5.17 -7.49 1.98
C TYR A 114 -3.96 -8.40 2.19
N LEU A 115 -3.47 -8.52 3.41
CA LEU A 115 -2.33 -9.37 3.73
C LEU A 115 -2.65 -10.86 3.54
N GLU A 116 -3.89 -11.29 3.80
CA GLU A 116 -4.35 -12.67 3.55
C GLU A 116 -4.27 -13.08 2.06
N GLN A 117 -4.20 -12.12 1.15
CA GLN A 117 -4.06 -12.38 -0.28
C GLN A 117 -2.61 -12.64 -0.71
N VAL A 118 -1.63 -12.32 0.14
CA VAL A 118 -0.21 -12.56 -0.12
C VAL A 118 0.07 -14.06 -0.09
N LYS A 119 0.73 -14.57 -1.15
CA LYS A 119 1.06 -16.01 -1.31
C LYS A 119 2.55 -16.27 -1.36
#